data_AF-D4ZKE9-F1
#
_entry.id   AF-D4ZKE9-F1
#
_cell.length_a   1.000
_cell.length_b   1.000
_cell.length_c   1.000
_cell.angle_alpha   90.00
_cell.angle_beta   90.00
_cell.angle_gamma   90.00
#
_symmetry.space_group_name_H-M   'P 1'
#
loop_
_entity.id
_entity.type
_entity.pdbx_description
1 polymer ?
#
loop_
_entity_poly.entity_id
_entity_poly.type
_entity_poly.pdbx_seq_one_letter_code
_entity_poly.pdbx_strand_id
1 'polypeptide(L)'
;MRIQSNKNNFNGLITMKPKTRSFFLANFRRENSSIDTQAAAGFFHVTSRTINNWVATGCPDWVDHYVIMYLRSIPDTKEWDGFKFIEGRLYTPYNKLTFAPSELMKVFYDRQFNRLDRVEREQLKEQVTELRSDQEAAAIRDELDYMIKTLNKLKLSPIVAPQTSFTKTIRNR
;
A
#
# COMPACT_ATOMS: atom_id res chain seq x y z
N MET A 1 -27.95 58.44 1.83
CA MET A 1 -27.35 57.15 2.23
C MET A 1 -26.94 56.38 0.99
N ARG A 2 -25.63 56.26 0.70
CA ARG A 2 -25.15 55.44 -0.42
C ARG A 2 -24.97 54.01 0.09
N ILE A 3 -25.79 53.10 -0.44
CA ILE A 3 -25.64 51.66 -0.26
C ILE A 3 -24.29 51.28 -0.91
N GLN A 4 -23.27 51.04 -0.09
CA GLN A 4 -22.03 50.45 -0.56
C GLN A 4 -22.34 49.01 -0.99
N SER A 5 -22.32 48.79 -2.30
CA SER A 5 -22.32 47.46 -2.90
C SER A 5 -21.13 46.69 -2.30
N ASN A 6 -21.42 45.67 -1.49
CA ASN A 6 -20.50 44.60 -1.17
C ASN A 6 -20.17 43.85 -2.47
N LYS A 7 -19.29 44.44 -3.29
CA LYS A 7 -18.62 43.71 -4.36
C LYS A 7 -17.76 42.67 -3.67
N ASN A 8 -18.17 41.42 -3.76
CA ASN A 8 -17.38 40.25 -3.38
C ASN A 8 -15.94 40.43 -3.89
N ASN A 9 -15.00 40.72 -2.99
CA ASN A 9 -13.56 40.85 -3.25
C ASN A 9 -12.89 39.52 -3.69
N PHE A 10 -13.68 38.55 -4.15
CA PHE A 10 -13.23 37.24 -4.57
C PHE A 10 -12.83 37.19 -6.05
N ASN A 11 -13.08 38.23 -6.84
CA ASN A 11 -12.80 38.20 -8.29
C ASN A 11 -11.32 37.99 -8.65
N GLY A 12 -10.38 38.43 -7.82
CA GLY A 12 -8.96 38.12 -8.03
C GLY A 12 -8.67 36.64 -7.80
N LEU A 13 -9.12 36.10 -6.67
CA LEU A 13 -8.80 34.75 -6.20
C LEU A 13 -9.15 33.64 -7.20
N ILE A 14 -10.14 33.88 -8.07
CA ILE A 14 -10.62 32.92 -9.08
C ILE A 14 -9.50 32.51 -10.07
N THR A 15 -8.50 33.36 -10.28
CA THR A 15 -7.40 33.10 -11.23
C THR A 15 -6.33 32.14 -10.70
N MET A 16 -6.19 32.01 -9.37
CA MET A 16 -5.26 31.06 -8.77
C MET A 16 -5.76 29.62 -8.89
N LYS A 17 -4.83 28.66 -9.07
CA LYS A 17 -5.15 27.23 -9.01
C LYS A 17 -5.77 26.87 -7.65
N PRO A 18 -6.72 25.91 -7.59
CA PRO A 18 -7.49 25.63 -6.38
C PRO A 18 -6.63 25.33 -5.14
N LYS A 19 -5.56 24.52 -5.27
CA LYS A 19 -4.68 24.17 -4.15
C LYS A 19 -3.94 25.39 -3.60
N THR A 20 -3.41 26.23 -4.48
CA THR A 20 -2.72 27.47 -4.15
C THR A 20 -3.65 28.46 -3.47
N ARG A 21 -4.88 28.62 -4.01
CA ARG A 21 -5.91 29.44 -3.37
C ARG A 21 -6.23 28.98 -1.95
N SER A 22 -6.46 27.69 -1.75
CA SER A 22 -6.73 27.13 -0.43
C SER A 22 -5.55 27.34 0.52
N PHE A 23 -4.32 27.22 0.04
CA PHE A 23 -3.13 27.51 0.84
C PHE A 23 -3.07 28.97 1.31
N PHE A 24 -3.27 29.93 0.41
CA PHE A 24 -3.25 31.35 0.76
C PHE A 24 -4.39 31.71 1.74
N LEU A 25 -5.59 31.17 1.53
CA LEU A 25 -6.73 31.38 2.42
C LEU A 25 -6.59 30.68 3.77
N ALA A 26 -5.83 29.57 3.85
CA ALA A 26 -5.62 28.87 5.12
C ALA A 26 -4.54 29.55 5.97
N ASN A 27 -3.45 30.02 5.36
CA ASN A 27 -2.28 30.51 6.09
C ASN A 27 -2.23 32.04 6.24
N PHE A 28 -2.87 32.79 5.34
CA PHE A 28 -2.76 34.25 5.31
C PHE A 28 -4.12 34.93 5.29
N ARG A 29 -5.14 34.39 5.96
CA ARG A 29 -6.48 35.01 6.00
C ARG A 29 -6.60 36.06 7.10
N ARG A 30 -7.15 37.22 6.75
CA ARG A 30 -7.61 38.24 7.70
C ARG A 30 -9.04 37.98 8.16
N GLU A 31 -9.45 38.61 9.26
CA GLU A 31 -10.81 38.51 9.83
C GLU A 31 -11.92 38.83 8.81
N ASN A 32 -11.67 39.77 7.90
CA ASN A 32 -12.59 40.14 6.82
C ASN A 32 -12.60 39.16 5.62
N SER A 33 -11.98 37.98 5.76
CA SER A 33 -11.84 36.96 4.71
C SER A 33 -11.03 37.39 3.48
N SER A 34 -10.29 38.49 3.56
CA SER A 34 -9.26 38.86 2.56
C SER A 34 -7.91 38.21 2.89
N ILE A 35 -7.02 38.16 1.91
CA ILE A 35 -5.64 37.71 2.12
C ILE A 35 -4.82 38.84 2.73
N ASP A 36 -4.07 38.52 3.79
CA ASP A 36 -3.02 39.36 4.32
C ASP A 36 -1.80 39.35 3.40
N THR A 37 -1.73 40.37 2.56
CA THR A 37 -0.68 40.50 1.55
C THR A 37 0.67 40.89 2.13
N GLN A 38 0.73 41.37 3.38
CA GLN A 38 1.99 41.62 4.07
C GLN A 38 2.54 40.33 4.67
N ALA A 39 1.71 39.52 5.33
CA ALA A 39 2.13 38.23 5.87
C ALA A 39 2.58 37.27 4.76
N ALA A 40 1.82 37.19 3.66
CA ALA A 40 2.19 36.38 2.50
C ALA A 40 3.50 36.88 1.84
N ALA A 41 3.68 38.20 1.74
CA ALA A 41 4.90 38.79 1.20
C ALA A 41 6.13 38.43 2.03
N GLY A 42 6.01 38.47 3.36
CA GLY A 42 7.06 38.04 4.29
C GLY A 42 7.41 36.56 4.12
N PHE A 43 6.40 35.70 3.96
CA PHE A 43 6.61 34.25 3.80
C PHE A 43 7.31 33.89 2.50
N PHE A 44 6.93 34.51 1.38
CA PHE A 44 7.54 34.25 0.07
C PHE A 44 8.78 35.10 -0.22
N HIS A 45 9.19 35.98 0.71
CA HIS A 45 10.29 36.94 0.54
C HIS A 45 10.13 37.82 -0.72
N VAL A 46 8.91 38.28 -0.98
CA VAL A 46 8.58 39.17 -2.11
C VAL A 46 7.86 40.42 -1.61
N THR A 47 7.58 41.38 -2.51
CA THR A 47 6.81 42.57 -2.14
C THR A 47 5.31 42.27 -2.07
N SER A 48 4.57 43.01 -1.23
CA SER A 48 3.10 42.92 -1.20
C SER A 48 2.45 43.28 -2.53
N ARG A 49 3.10 44.12 -3.36
CA ARG A 49 2.66 44.41 -4.73
C ARG A 49 2.70 43.15 -5.60
N THR A 50 3.75 42.34 -5.47
CA THR A 50 3.87 41.06 -6.18
C THR A 50 2.75 40.10 -5.77
N ILE A 51 2.46 39.99 -4.47
CA ILE A 51 1.35 39.16 -3.97
C ILE A 51 0.00 39.65 -4.50
N ASN A 52 -0.26 40.97 -4.47
CA ASN A 52 -1.49 41.54 -5.02
C ASN A 52 -1.64 41.21 -6.51
N ASN A 53 -0.55 41.24 -7.27
CA ASN A 53 -0.57 40.85 -8.68
C ASN A 53 -0.92 39.36 -8.83
N TRP A 54 -0.30 38.48 -8.05
CA TRP A 54 -0.63 37.05 -8.07
C TRP A 54 -2.08 36.75 -7.71
N VAL A 55 -2.63 37.49 -6.73
CA VAL A 55 -4.05 37.40 -6.38
C VAL A 55 -4.93 37.87 -7.52
N ALA A 56 -4.51 38.81 -8.36
CA ALA A 56 -5.33 39.29 -9.48
C ALA A 56 -5.20 38.42 -10.74
N THR A 57 -3.98 37.99 -11.09
CA THR A 57 -3.66 37.36 -12.38
C THR A 57 -3.33 35.87 -12.29
N GLY A 58 -3.21 35.32 -11.09
CA GLY A 58 -2.73 33.97 -10.85
C GLY A 58 -1.25 33.95 -10.46
N CYS A 59 -0.85 32.88 -9.77
CA CYS A 59 0.53 32.67 -9.33
C CYS A 59 1.40 32.10 -10.47
N PRO A 60 2.70 32.41 -10.50
CA PRO A 60 3.67 31.67 -11.32
C PRO A 60 3.70 30.18 -10.97
N ASP A 61 4.04 29.33 -11.93
CA ASP A 61 4.04 27.87 -11.72
C ASP A 61 4.99 27.40 -10.61
N TRP A 62 6.11 28.10 -10.38
CA TRP A 62 7.02 27.76 -9.29
C TRP A 62 6.38 27.94 -7.90
N VAL A 63 5.48 28.91 -7.75
CA VAL A 63 4.74 29.14 -6.50
C VAL A 63 3.76 28.00 -6.27
N ASP A 64 3.07 27.55 -7.32
CA ASP A 64 2.17 26.40 -7.22
C ASP A 64 2.93 25.13 -6.83
N HIS A 65 4.10 24.92 -7.43
CA HIS A 65 4.95 23.78 -7.10
C HIS A 65 5.48 23.86 -5.67
N TYR A 66 5.92 25.04 -5.23
CA TYR A 66 6.35 25.30 -3.87
C TYR A 66 5.22 25.00 -2.87
N VAL A 67 4.00 25.47 -3.14
CA VAL A 67 2.84 25.20 -2.28
C VAL A 67 2.52 23.70 -2.23
N ILE A 68 2.62 22.98 -3.35
CA ILE A 68 2.43 21.52 -3.37
C ILE A 68 3.49 20.84 -2.49
N MET A 69 4.76 21.25 -2.58
CA MET A 69 5.82 20.73 -1.74
C MET A 69 5.58 21.06 -0.27
N TYR A 70 5.19 22.29 0.05
CA TYR A 70 4.90 22.73 1.41
C TYR A 70 3.73 21.96 2.04
N LEU A 71 2.66 21.72 1.28
CA LEU A 71 1.52 20.92 1.74
C LEU A 71 1.88 19.45 1.97
N ARG A 72 2.93 18.96 1.30
CA ARG A 72 3.45 17.59 1.45
C ARG A 72 4.54 17.48 2.50
N SER A 73 5.28 18.55 2.75
CA SER A 73 6.24 18.60 3.84
C SER A 73 5.45 18.60 5.14
N ILE A 74 5.82 17.71 6.05
CA ILE A 74 5.38 17.77 7.45
C ILE A 74 6.32 18.79 8.10
N PRO A 75 5.89 20.04 8.36
CA PRO A 75 6.75 21.00 9.03
C PRO A 75 6.93 20.56 10.48
N ASP A 76 8.16 20.60 11.00
CA ASP A 76 8.43 20.32 12.42
C ASP A 76 7.59 21.20 13.37
N THR A 77 7.18 22.37 12.90
CA THR A 77 6.42 23.39 13.64
C THR A 77 4.91 23.20 13.61
N LYS A 78 4.38 22.26 12.82
CA LYS A 78 2.93 22.07 12.65
C LYS A 78 2.50 20.74 13.24
N GLU A 79 1.56 20.78 14.17
CA GLU A 79 0.90 19.57 14.67
C GLU A 79 0.09 18.92 13.53
N TRP A 80 0.30 17.62 13.32
CA TRP A 80 -0.42 16.82 12.33
C TRP A 80 -1.23 15.76 13.06
N ASP A 81 -2.54 15.97 13.19
CA ASP A 81 -3.46 14.96 13.75
C ASP A 81 -3.05 14.47 15.16
N GLY A 82 -2.56 15.41 15.98
CA GLY A 82 -2.03 15.16 17.33
C GLY A 82 -0.57 14.66 17.38
N PHE A 83 0.06 14.43 16.22
CA PHE A 83 1.50 14.22 16.11
C PHE A 83 2.25 15.55 16.04
N LYS A 84 3.43 15.63 16.64
CA LYS A 84 4.29 16.81 16.57
C LYS A 84 5.75 16.49 16.77
N PHE A 85 6.63 17.34 16.27
CA PHE A 85 8.05 17.24 16.57
C PHE A 85 8.41 18.19 17.71
N ILE A 86 8.98 17.65 18.79
CA ILE A 86 9.53 18.43 19.91
C ILE A 86 10.96 17.95 20.11
N GLU A 87 11.92 18.86 20.06
CA GLU A 87 13.34 18.58 20.30
C GLU A 87 13.90 17.44 19.42
N GLY A 88 13.46 17.38 18.16
CA GLY A 88 13.89 16.35 17.21
C GLY A 88 13.30 14.96 17.44
N ARG A 89 12.32 14.82 18.33
CA ARG A 89 11.58 13.57 18.58
C ARG A 89 10.14 13.68 18.06
N LEU A 90 9.63 12.62 17.46
CA LEU A 90 8.22 12.53 17.05
C LEU A 90 7.37 12.18 18.27
N TYR A 91 6.55 13.12 18.70
CA TYR A 91 5.50 12.92 19.69
C TYR A 91 4.26 12.36 19.00
N THR A 92 3.68 11.32 19.58
CA THR A 92 2.48 10.67 19.05
C THR A 92 1.28 10.90 19.97
N PRO A 93 0.06 11.01 19.40
CA PRO A 93 -1.17 11.16 20.19
C PRO A 93 -1.56 9.87 20.90
N TYR A 94 -1.01 8.74 20.47
CA TYR A 94 -1.29 7.43 21.04
C TYR A 94 -0.37 7.18 22.25
N ASN A 95 -0.97 7.10 23.44
CA ASN A 95 -0.30 6.76 24.70
C ASN A 95 0.91 7.63 25.07
N LYS A 96 1.02 8.85 24.53
CA LYS A 96 2.16 9.78 24.76
C LYS A 96 3.52 9.16 24.41
N LEU A 97 3.56 8.25 23.44
CA LEU A 97 4.82 7.68 22.98
C LEU A 97 5.61 8.75 22.22
N THR A 98 6.91 8.83 22.51
CA THR A 98 7.86 9.69 21.80
C THR A 98 8.90 8.83 21.12
N PHE A 99 9.21 9.12 19.87
CA PHE A 99 10.18 8.36 19.08
C PHE A 99 11.33 9.25 18.67
N ALA A 100 12.55 8.81 18.96
CA ALA A 100 13.74 9.36 18.33
C ALA A 100 13.81 8.94 16.85
N PRO A 101 14.53 9.69 15.99
CA PRO A 101 14.65 9.35 14.57
C PRO A 101 15.16 7.92 14.32
N SER A 102 16.10 7.44 15.13
CA SER A 102 16.63 6.07 15.06
C SER A 102 15.59 5.00 15.41
N GLU A 103 14.62 5.33 16.26
CA GLU A 103 13.56 4.41 16.70
C GLU A 103 12.44 4.33 15.65
N LEU A 104 12.16 5.42 14.94
CA LEU A 104 11.21 5.41 13.82
C LEU A 104 11.65 4.47 12.70
N MET A 105 12.95 4.46 12.39
CA MET A 105 13.49 3.53 11.41
C MET A 105 13.29 2.08 11.84
N LYS A 106 13.51 1.75 13.13
CA LYS A 106 13.24 0.40 13.66
C LYS A 106 11.77 0.02 13.49
N VAL A 107 10.83 0.89 13.85
CA VAL A 107 9.39 0.64 13.69
C VAL A 107 9.01 0.41 12.22
N PHE A 108 9.64 1.14 11.30
CA PHE A 108 9.44 0.93 9.86
C PHE A 108 9.95 -0.44 9.41
N TYR A 109 11.17 -0.81 9.80
CA TYR A 109 11.75 -2.11 9.46
C TYR A 109 10.97 -3.27 10.09
N ASP A 110 10.59 -3.17 11.36
CA ASP A 110 9.80 -4.20 12.05
C ASP A 110 8.45 -4.41 11.37
N ARG A 111 7.79 -3.36 10.88
CA ARG A 111 6.55 -3.50 10.10
C ARG A 111 6.76 -4.16 8.75
N GLN A 112 7.84 -3.85 8.05
CA GLN A 112 8.18 -4.51 6.79
C GLN A 112 8.52 -5.99 7.01
N PHE A 113 9.29 -6.30 8.05
CA PHE A 113 9.64 -7.66 8.43
C PHE A 113 8.40 -8.48 8.80
N ASN A 114 7.52 -7.93 9.66
CA ASN A 114 6.26 -8.59 10.02
C ASN A 114 5.32 -8.80 8.84
N ARG A 115 5.37 -7.92 7.82
CA ARG A 115 4.59 -8.10 6.59
C ARG A 115 5.17 -9.25 5.75
N LEU A 116 6.49 -9.31 5.60
CA LEU A 116 7.17 -10.39 4.89
C LEU A 116 6.94 -11.75 5.59
N ASP A 117 7.08 -11.80 6.92
CA ASP A 117 6.80 -12.99 7.72
C ASP A 117 5.36 -13.49 7.56
N ARG A 118 4.38 -12.57 7.44
CA ARG A 118 2.99 -12.95 7.18
C ARG A 118 2.80 -13.58 5.81
N VAL A 119 3.39 -12.97 4.77
CA VAL A 119 3.30 -13.49 3.39
C VAL A 119 3.98 -14.85 3.30
N GLU A 120 5.16 -15.01 3.91
CA GLU A 120 5.88 -16.28 3.92
C GLU A 120 5.11 -17.36 4.69
N ARG A 121 4.49 -17.02 5.83
CA ARG A 121 3.60 -17.94 6.54
C ARG A 121 2.36 -18.33 5.75
N GLU A 122 1.77 -17.42 4.99
CA GLU A 122 0.62 -17.73 4.12
C GLU A 122 1.04 -18.68 2.99
N GLN A 123 2.18 -18.44 2.33
CA GLN A 123 2.73 -19.32 1.29
C GLN A 123 3.07 -20.72 1.83
N LEU A 124 3.73 -20.79 2.99
CA LEU A 124 4.03 -22.07 3.64
C LEU A 124 2.75 -22.81 4.04
N LYS A 125 1.71 -22.10 4.48
CA LYS A 125 0.42 -22.70 4.80
C LYS A 125 -0.26 -23.28 3.57
N GLU A 126 -0.23 -22.56 2.44
CA GLU A 126 -0.74 -23.04 1.15
C GLU A 126 -0.01 -24.30 0.68
N GLN A 127 1.33 -24.30 0.72
CA GLN A 127 2.14 -25.48 0.39
C GLN A 127 1.85 -26.67 1.31
N VAL A 128 1.66 -26.44 2.61
CA VAL A 128 1.28 -27.52 3.55
C VAL A 128 -0.11 -28.04 3.26
N THR A 129 -1.06 -27.19 2.88
CA THR A 129 -2.41 -27.65 2.48
C THR A 129 -2.41 -28.41 1.15
N GLU A 130 -1.55 -28.02 0.21
CA GLU A 130 -1.36 -28.72 -1.06
C GLU A 130 -0.75 -30.11 -0.83
N LEU A 131 0.31 -30.21 -0.02
CA LEU A 131 0.92 -31.49 0.37
C LEU A 131 0.00 -32.39 1.20
N ARG A 132 -1.00 -31.81 1.88
CA ARG A 132 -2.04 -32.54 2.62
C ARG A 132 -3.32 -32.73 1.79
N SER A 133 -3.25 -32.53 0.48
CA SER A 133 -4.34 -32.86 -0.43
C SER A 133 -4.64 -34.36 -0.30
N ASP A 134 -5.72 -34.67 0.43
CA ASP A 134 -6.29 -36.02 0.52
C ASP A 134 -6.65 -36.57 -0.87
N GLN A 135 -6.76 -35.69 -1.86
CA GLN A 135 -7.03 -35.98 -3.27
C GLN A 135 -5.81 -36.57 -3.99
N GLU A 136 -4.59 -36.05 -3.74
CA GLU A 136 -3.36 -36.67 -4.26
C GLU A 136 -3.08 -38.00 -3.57
N ALA A 137 -3.27 -38.07 -2.24
CA ALA A 137 -3.11 -39.31 -1.48
C ALA A 137 -4.11 -40.40 -1.92
N ALA A 138 -5.35 -40.02 -2.28
CA ALA A 138 -6.34 -40.92 -2.84
C ALA A 138 -5.97 -41.38 -4.26
N ALA A 139 -5.53 -40.46 -5.13
CA ALA A 139 -5.09 -40.80 -6.48
C ALA A 139 -3.91 -41.80 -6.50
N ILE A 140 -2.93 -41.60 -5.61
CA ILE A 140 -1.80 -42.53 -5.46
C ILE A 140 -2.26 -43.92 -4.98
N ARG A 141 -3.24 -43.99 -4.07
CA ARG A 141 -3.83 -45.27 -3.65
C ARG A 141 -4.56 -45.97 -4.79
N ASP A 142 -5.33 -45.23 -5.58
CA ASP A 142 -6.06 -45.79 -6.72
C ASP A 142 -5.11 -46.35 -7.79
N GLU A 143 -3.99 -45.67 -8.05
CA GLU A 143 -2.94 -46.17 -8.95
C GLU A 143 -2.24 -47.43 -8.40
N LEU A 144 -1.95 -47.47 -7.10
CA LEU A 144 -1.38 -48.65 -6.45
C LEU A 144 -2.34 -49.85 -6.52
N ASP A 145 -3.62 -49.64 -6.27
CA ASP A 145 -4.64 -50.69 -6.38
C ASP A 145 -4.81 -51.19 -7.82
N TYR A 146 -4.70 -50.30 -8.81
CA TYR A 146 -4.67 -50.67 -10.22
C TYR A 146 -3.45 -51.54 -10.55
N MET A 147 -2.25 -51.15 -10.10
CA MET A 147 -1.03 -51.94 -10.30
C MET A 147 -1.14 -53.33 -9.65
N ILE A 148 -1.67 -53.42 -8.43
CA ILE A 148 -1.90 -54.70 -7.72
C ILE A 148 -2.88 -55.59 -8.49
N LYS A 149 -4.00 -55.04 -8.96
CA LYS A 149 -4.97 -55.79 -9.78
C LYS A 149 -4.34 -56.29 -11.08
N THR A 150 -3.50 -55.49 -11.71
CA THR A 150 -2.82 -55.86 -12.96
C THR A 150 -1.79 -56.97 -12.73
N LEU A 151 -1.01 -56.88 -11.65
CA LEU A 151 -0.08 -57.95 -11.23
C LEU A 151 -0.81 -59.26 -10.90
N ASN A 152 -1.95 -59.19 -10.21
CA ASN A 152 -2.77 -60.37 -9.92
C ASN A 152 -3.33 -61.01 -11.20
N LYS A 153 -3.75 -60.21 -12.19
CA LYS A 153 -4.18 -60.71 -13.51
C LYS A 153 -3.02 -61.35 -14.29
N LEU A 154 -1.82 -60.76 -14.23
CA LEU A 154 -0.61 -61.32 -14.85
C LEU A 154 -0.20 -62.64 -14.19
N LYS A 155 -0.31 -62.76 -12.87
CA LYS A 155 -0.05 -64.01 -12.13
C LYS A 155 -0.97 -65.15 -12.56
N LEU A 156 -2.21 -64.84 -12.94
CA LEU A 156 -3.21 -65.80 -13.44
C LEU A 156 -3.14 -65.99 -14.97
N SER A 157 -2.27 -65.26 -15.66
CA SER A 157 -2.12 -65.37 -17.10
C SER A 157 -1.41 -66.68 -17.47
N PRO A 158 -1.93 -67.45 -18.44
CA PRO A 158 -1.33 -68.71 -18.90
C PRO A 158 0.03 -68.51 -19.60
N ILE A 159 0.46 -67.27 -19.83
CA ILE A 159 1.78 -66.93 -20.38
C ILE A 159 2.89 -67.17 -19.33
N VAL A 160 2.56 -67.10 -18.03
CA VAL A 160 3.54 -67.24 -16.91
C VAL A 160 3.34 -68.56 -16.13
N ALA A 161 2.22 -69.26 -16.34
CA ALA A 161 2.00 -70.57 -15.74
C ALA A 161 2.98 -71.60 -16.35
N PRO A 162 3.76 -72.35 -15.54
CA PRO A 162 4.70 -73.33 -16.06
C PRO A 162 3.92 -74.37 -16.89
N GLN A 163 4.35 -74.59 -18.13
CA GLN A 163 3.75 -75.59 -19.01
C GLN A 163 3.90 -76.99 -18.39
N THR A 164 2.91 -77.44 -17.63
CA THR A 164 2.74 -78.86 -17.31
C THR A 164 2.00 -79.51 -18.48
N SER A 165 2.75 -79.82 -19.54
CA SER A 165 2.23 -80.57 -20.69
C SER A 165 1.97 -82.03 -20.29
N PHE A 166 0.72 -82.45 -20.46
CA PHE A 166 0.25 -83.83 -20.37
C PHE A 166 1.03 -84.76 -21.32
N THR A 167 1.80 -85.70 -20.78
CA THR A 167 2.25 -86.89 -21.52
C THR A 167 1.07 -87.85 -21.69
N LYS A 168 0.49 -87.92 -22.89
CA LYS A 168 -0.38 -89.03 -23.30
C LYS A 168 0.49 -90.30 -23.43
N THR A 169 0.27 -91.30 -22.57
CA THR A 169 0.81 -92.64 -22.75
C THR A 169 0.23 -93.29 -24.02
N ILE A 170 1.10 -93.59 -24.98
CA ILE A 170 0.78 -94.39 -26.17
C ILE A 170 0.73 -95.86 -25.74
N ARG A 171 -0.43 -96.51 -25.88
CA ARG A 171 -0.59 -97.97 -25.72
C ARG A 171 0.09 -98.66 -26.91
N ASN A 172 1.12 -99.46 -26.65
CA ASN A 172 1.65 -100.41 -27.63
C ASN A 172 0.81 -101.69 -27.63
N ARG A 173 0.53 -102.16 -28.86
CA ARG A 173 0.12 -103.54 -29.17
C ARG A 173 1.25 -104.53 -28.83
#